data_AF-A0AAJ2DW90-F1
#
_entry.id   AF-A0AAJ2DW90-F1
#
_cell.length_a   1.000
_cell.length_b   1.000
_cell.length_c   1.000
_cell.angle_alpha   90.00
_cell.angle_beta   90.00
_cell.angle_gamma   90.00
#
_symmetry.space_group_name_H-M   'P 1'
#
loop_
_entity.id
_entity.type
_entity.pdbx_description
1 polymer ?
#
loop_
_entity_poly.entity_id
_entity_poly.type
_entity_poly.pdbx_seq_one_letter_code
_entity_poly.pdbx_strand_id
1 'polypeptide(L)'
;MSKVAATASPDGTTIPSATSILDSAGNVWTLVSNRVTRNGASVATGSAKPLTLILWYGGVIYAQNADGTWYKNGSPWTSLGATDPRPKTSAASLFYGMNGHMAYNSGIYKTTTPAAQLALLQDLGAGIYRCDTAGAGMSQVLADALNGAFKGSGVQILPVLNPISAGWNITSTEAAAYTLGYNLGVNCTKPLKGLVKYVECGNECDVPLKIGGNGASCADWNPAYWPSFRGVIRGMIDGVKAVDPTIQVGVNVGIPMAYRALQMLWNGISPDGTADGVGGAALVRWDITMYHWYKSSYDILYAGGPARVDIPQVLKDSFGMPIWLTEFGWSGSLDTPDTAAAYVTKAMTQYKSIKDKYNIQCIMMYCLIDPNYGLIQADGVTKNPAYSAYKSFVAANPV
;
A
#
# COMPACT_ATOMS: atom_id res chain seq x y z
N MET A 1 -17.19 -28.12 37.34
CA MET A 1 -16.03 -27.43 36.74
C MET A 1 -16.43 -27.01 35.34
N SER A 2 -16.49 -25.70 35.07
CA SER A 2 -16.85 -25.21 33.73
C SER A 2 -15.65 -25.41 32.81
N LYS A 3 -15.81 -26.20 31.74
CA LYS A 3 -14.76 -26.48 30.76
C LYS A 3 -14.51 -25.19 29.98
N VAL A 4 -13.35 -24.57 30.16
CA VAL A 4 -12.92 -23.43 29.33
C VAL A 4 -13.00 -23.88 27.87
N ALA A 5 -13.82 -23.18 27.08
CA ALA A 5 -13.96 -23.47 25.65
C ALA A 5 -12.63 -23.14 24.97
N ALA A 6 -11.96 -24.15 24.44
CA ALA A 6 -10.71 -23.96 23.72
C ALA A 6 -11.02 -23.31 22.35
N THR A 7 -10.34 -22.20 22.06
CA THR A 7 -10.52 -21.43 20.81
C THR A 7 -9.92 -22.20 19.64
N ALA A 8 -10.66 -22.33 18.54
CA ALA A 8 -10.18 -22.96 17.31
C ALA A 8 -8.84 -22.34 16.85
N SER A 9 -8.03 -23.12 16.14
CA SER A 9 -6.77 -22.66 15.56
C SER A 9 -6.99 -21.47 14.61
N PRO A 10 -6.02 -20.55 14.47
CA PRO A 10 -6.09 -19.48 13.50
C PRO A 10 -6.34 -20.00 12.08
N ASP A 11 -7.14 -19.28 11.29
CA ASP A 11 -7.40 -19.66 9.90
C ASP A 11 -6.09 -19.67 9.09
N GLY A 12 -5.90 -20.67 8.24
CA GLY A 12 -4.64 -20.92 7.53
C GLY A 12 -3.60 -21.75 8.29
N THR A 13 -3.89 -22.19 9.52
CA THR A 13 -2.97 -23.07 10.28
C THR A 13 -2.70 -24.37 9.53
N THR A 14 -1.43 -24.79 9.45
CA THR A 14 -1.01 -26.03 8.78
C THR A 14 -0.21 -26.95 9.70
N ILE A 15 -0.26 -28.25 9.41
CA ILE A 15 0.71 -29.26 9.88
C ILE A 15 1.56 -29.63 8.66
N PRO A 16 2.91 -29.60 8.73
CA PRO A 16 3.75 -29.69 9.93
C PRO A 16 4.14 -28.36 10.61
N SER A 17 3.69 -27.20 10.14
CA SER A 17 4.04 -25.91 10.77
C SER A 17 3.58 -25.80 12.23
N ALA A 18 2.49 -26.49 12.58
CA ALA A 18 2.02 -26.74 13.93
C ALA A 18 2.07 -28.24 14.25
N THR A 19 2.07 -28.58 15.54
CA THR A 19 2.00 -29.97 16.02
C THR A 19 0.57 -30.53 16.04
N SER A 20 -0.43 -29.65 16.10
CA SER A 20 -1.86 -30.01 16.10
C SER A 20 -2.73 -28.82 15.68
N ILE A 21 -3.94 -29.09 15.19
CA ILE A 21 -4.96 -28.11 14.84
C ILE A 21 -6.21 -28.35 15.69
N LEU A 22 -6.80 -27.31 16.26
CA LEU A 22 -8.08 -27.38 16.96
C LEU A 22 -9.19 -26.82 16.07
N ASP A 23 -10.25 -27.59 15.80
CA ASP A 23 -11.40 -27.10 15.04
C ASP A 23 -12.45 -26.39 15.91
N SER A 24 -13.44 -25.75 15.27
CA SER A 24 -14.54 -25.04 15.95
C SER A 24 -15.42 -25.93 16.84
N ALA A 25 -15.35 -27.25 16.69
CA ALA A 25 -16.04 -28.22 17.52
C ALA A 25 -15.14 -28.80 18.63
N GLY A 26 -13.95 -28.23 18.83
CA GLY A 26 -13.00 -28.63 19.87
C GLY A 26 -12.26 -29.93 19.58
N ASN A 27 -12.26 -30.43 18.34
CA ASN A 27 -11.52 -31.62 17.97
C ASN A 27 -10.08 -31.29 17.61
N VAL A 28 -9.17 -32.15 18.07
CA VAL A 28 -7.74 -32.04 17.80
C VAL A 28 -7.39 -32.88 16.57
N TRP A 29 -6.85 -32.23 15.56
CA TRP A 29 -6.40 -32.84 14.31
C TRP A 29 -4.88 -32.91 14.28
N THR A 30 -4.33 -34.06 13.90
CA THR A 30 -2.89 -34.29 13.76
C THR A 30 -2.57 -35.11 12.52
N LEU A 31 -1.31 -35.06 12.08
CA LEU A 31 -0.78 -35.90 11.00
C LEU A 31 0.21 -36.89 11.62
N VAL A 32 -0.15 -38.18 11.67
CA VAL A 32 0.67 -39.24 12.27
C VAL A 32 0.83 -40.36 11.25
N SER A 33 2.07 -40.78 10.99
CA SER A 33 2.38 -41.84 10.01
C SER A 33 1.71 -41.60 8.64
N ASN A 34 1.73 -40.35 8.19
CA ASN A 34 1.11 -39.89 6.94
C ASN A 34 -0.42 -40.11 6.83
N ARG A 35 -1.11 -40.18 7.97
CA ARG A 35 -2.57 -40.26 8.08
C ARG A 35 -3.09 -39.11 8.93
N VAL A 36 -4.25 -38.55 8.53
CA VAL A 36 -5.00 -37.60 9.35
C VAL A 36 -5.60 -38.35 10.52
N THR A 37 -5.45 -37.82 11.73
CA THR A 37 -6.18 -38.28 12.91
C THR A 37 -7.04 -37.17 13.48
N ARG A 38 -8.18 -37.54 14.08
CA ARG A 38 -9.08 -36.67 14.83
C ARG A 38 -9.23 -37.25 16.23
N ASN A 39 -8.86 -36.48 17.25
CA ASN A 39 -8.82 -36.91 18.64
C ASN A 39 -8.05 -38.24 18.84
N GLY A 40 -6.96 -38.43 18.10
CA GLY A 40 -6.11 -39.62 18.16
C GLY A 40 -6.58 -40.80 17.30
N ALA A 41 -7.79 -40.78 16.74
CA ALA A 41 -8.29 -41.82 15.85
C ALA A 41 -8.02 -41.47 14.38
N SER A 42 -7.48 -42.42 13.60
CA SER A 42 -7.26 -42.21 12.15
C SER A 42 -8.58 -42.00 11.40
N VAL A 43 -8.57 -41.04 10.47
CA VAL A 43 -9.73 -40.71 9.61
C VAL A 43 -9.43 -41.09 8.17
N ALA A 44 -10.38 -41.75 7.51
CA ALA A 44 -10.27 -42.08 6.10
C ALA A 44 -10.58 -40.85 5.23
N THR A 45 -9.56 -40.31 4.55
CA THR A 45 -9.72 -39.18 3.62
C THR A 45 -10.04 -39.60 2.19
N GLY A 46 -9.98 -40.91 1.90
CA GLY A 46 -10.08 -41.45 0.54
C GLY A 46 -8.79 -41.31 -0.29
N SER A 47 -7.68 -40.82 0.27
CA SER A 47 -6.41 -40.75 -0.46
C SER A 47 -5.72 -42.11 -0.55
N ALA A 48 -5.31 -42.49 -1.77
CA ALA A 48 -4.48 -43.66 -2.04
C ALA A 48 -2.97 -43.42 -1.77
N LYS A 49 -2.59 -42.19 -1.42
CA LYS A 49 -1.21 -41.75 -1.23
C LYS A 49 -1.00 -41.22 0.20
N PRO A 50 0.24 -41.19 0.70
CA PRO A 50 0.56 -40.59 2.00
C PRO A 50 0.10 -39.14 2.08
N LEU A 51 -0.54 -38.75 3.19
CA LEU A 51 -0.86 -37.35 3.47
C LEU A 51 0.35 -36.66 4.08
N THR A 52 0.69 -35.49 3.55
CA THR A 52 1.89 -34.73 3.92
C THR A 52 1.55 -33.40 4.59
N LEU A 53 0.31 -32.93 4.46
CA LEU A 53 -0.14 -31.65 5.01
C LEU A 53 -1.59 -31.70 5.46
N ILE A 54 -1.89 -31.03 6.58
CA ILE A 54 -3.26 -30.73 7.05
C ILE A 54 -3.39 -29.21 7.13
N LEU A 55 -4.55 -28.68 6.77
CA LEU A 55 -4.88 -27.25 6.77
C LEU A 55 -6.22 -27.01 7.46
N TRP A 56 -6.29 -25.99 8.32
CA TRP A 56 -7.53 -25.40 8.79
C TRP A 56 -7.80 -24.12 8.02
N TYR A 57 -8.91 -24.04 7.29
CA TYR A 57 -9.23 -22.87 6.48
C TYR A 57 -10.75 -22.69 6.30
N GLY A 58 -11.26 -21.47 6.43
CA GLY A 58 -12.67 -21.15 6.26
C GLY A 58 -13.59 -22.01 7.15
N GLY A 59 -13.14 -22.40 8.35
CA GLY A 59 -13.88 -23.27 9.27
C GLY A 59 -13.92 -24.75 8.90
N VAL A 60 -13.08 -25.19 7.96
CA VAL A 60 -13.04 -26.58 7.46
C VAL A 60 -11.60 -27.12 7.52
N ILE A 61 -11.48 -28.43 7.79
CA ILE A 61 -10.20 -29.15 7.69
C ILE A 61 -9.99 -29.63 6.24
N TYR A 62 -8.77 -29.49 5.74
CA TYR A 62 -8.32 -30.04 4.48
C TYR A 62 -7.06 -30.86 4.70
N ALA A 63 -6.77 -31.79 3.78
CA ALA A 63 -5.51 -32.53 3.76
C ALA A 63 -4.97 -32.60 2.34
N GLN A 64 -3.64 -32.56 2.20
CA GLN A 64 -2.95 -32.73 0.93
C GLN A 64 -2.12 -34.01 0.97
N ASN A 65 -2.11 -34.75 -0.14
CA ASN A 65 -1.23 -35.91 -0.30
C ASN A 65 0.12 -35.55 -0.93
N ALA A 66 1.03 -36.52 -0.94
CA ALA A 66 2.38 -36.38 -1.49
C ALA A 66 2.42 -36.00 -2.98
N ASP A 67 1.34 -36.25 -3.73
CA ASP A 67 1.21 -35.90 -5.16
C ASP A 67 0.57 -34.50 -5.35
N GLY A 68 0.28 -33.78 -4.25
CA GLY A 68 -0.30 -32.44 -4.28
C GLY A 68 -1.83 -32.39 -4.36
N THR A 69 -2.52 -33.54 -4.35
CA THR A 69 -3.99 -33.62 -4.38
C THR A 69 -4.59 -33.28 -3.02
N TRP A 70 -5.57 -32.38 -3.04
CA TRP A 70 -6.28 -31.90 -1.86
C TRP A 70 -7.59 -32.64 -1.61
N TYR A 71 -7.92 -32.78 -0.33
CA TYR A 71 -9.14 -33.41 0.16
C TYR A 71 -9.80 -32.51 1.20
N LYS A 72 -11.10 -32.25 1.06
CA LYS A 72 -11.92 -31.47 1.99
C LYS A 72 -12.61 -32.39 2.99
N ASN A 73 -12.56 -32.04 4.27
CA ASN A 73 -13.25 -32.76 5.34
C ASN A 73 -14.78 -32.71 5.15
N GLY A 74 -15.40 -33.88 5.37
CA GLY A 74 -16.82 -34.15 5.16
C GLY A 74 -17.12 -35.63 5.47
N SER A 75 -18.37 -36.03 5.29
CA SER A 75 -18.77 -37.44 5.41
C SER A 75 -19.48 -37.88 4.13
N PRO A 76 -18.77 -38.44 3.13
CA PRO A 76 -17.32 -38.69 3.08
C PRO A 76 -16.49 -37.44 2.79
N TRP A 77 -15.16 -37.57 2.87
CA TRP A 77 -14.23 -36.53 2.39
C TRP A 77 -14.30 -36.41 0.87
N THR A 78 -14.14 -35.19 0.35
CA THR A 78 -14.23 -34.90 -1.09
C THR A 78 -12.86 -34.55 -1.66
N SER A 79 -12.44 -35.22 -2.73
CA SER A 79 -11.22 -34.85 -3.48
C SER A 79 -11.45 -33.55 -4.27
N LEU A 80 -10.50 -32.62 -4.18
CA LEU A 80 -10.50 -31.34 -4.88
C LEU A 80 -9.49 -31.30 -6.04
N GLY A 81 -8.77 -32.39 -6.29
CA GLY A 81 -7.66 -32.41 -7.25
C GLY A 81 -6.47 -31.58 -6.78
N ALA A 82 -5.67 -31.04 -7.71
CA ALA A 82 -4.49 -30.23 -7.39
C ALA A 82 -4.81 -28.77 -6.98
N THR A 83 -6.08 -28.45 -6.73
CA THR A 83 -6.52 -27.11 -6.36
C THR A 83 -6.32 -26.88 -4.87
N ASP A 84 -5.39 -25.99 -4.51
CA ASP A 84 -5.25 -25.52 -3.13
C ASP A 84 -6.57 -24.87 -2.68
N PRO A 85 -7.16 -25.29 -1.55
CA PRO A 85 -8.43 -24.76 -1.05
C PRO A 85 -8.33 -23.35 -0.48
N ARG A 86 -7.11 -22.85 -0.24
CA ARG A 86 -6.90 -21.42 -0.02
C ARG A 86 -7.12 -20.71 -1.36
N PRO A 87 -7.70 -19.50 -1.38
CA PRO A 87 -7.66 -18.66 -2.56
C PRO A 87 -6.22 -18.62 -3.05
N LYS A 88 -6.00 -18.96 -4.33
CA LYS A 88 -4.73 -18.64 -4.97
C LYS A 88 -4.63 -17.13 -4.92
N THR A 89 -3.88 -16.62 -3.95
CA THR A 89 -3.28 -15.31 -4.10
C THR A 89 -2.24 -15.48 -5.20
N SER A 90 -2.68 -15.36 -6.46
CA SER A 90 -1.82 -14.69 -7.44
C SER A 90 -1.25 -13.50 -6.69
N ALA A 91 0.07 -13.44 -6.51
CA ALA A 91 0.73 -12.31 -5.86
C ALA A 91 0.02 -11.06 -6.37
N ALA A 92 -0.73 -10.39 -5.48
CA ALA A 92 -1.67 -9.39 -5.93
C ALA A 92 -0.85 -8.35 -6.69
N SER A 93 -1.26 -8.07 -7.91
CA SER A 93 -0.46 -7.28 -8.83
C SER A 93 -0.07 -5.98 -8.12
N LEU A 94 1.22 -5.63 -8.17
CA LEU A 94 1.70 -4.32 -7.71
C LEU A 94 0.95 -3.18 -8.44
N PHE A 95 0.35 -3.52 -9.59
CA PHE A 95 -0.70 -2.85 -10.34
C PHE A 95 -1.54 -1.88 -9.50
N TYR A 96 -2.33 -2.51 -8.63
CA TYR A 96 -3.49 -1.95 -7.97
C TYR A 96 -3.25 -1.87 -6.47
N GLY A 97 -3.31 -0.67 -5.93
CA GLY A 97 -3.14 -0.41 -4.52
C GLY A 97 -4.21 0.49 -3.93
N MET A 98 -4.18 0.60 -2.61
CA MET A 98 -5.07 1.45 -1.83
C MET A 98 -4.27 2.29 -0.85
N ASN A 99 -4.75 3.48 -0.56
CA ASN A 99 -4.33 4.26 0.59
C ASN A 99 -5.16 3.90 1.82
N GLY A 100 -4.55 4.04 2.99
CA GLY A 100 -5.28 4.17 4.24
C GLY A 100 -4.37 4.51 5.39
N HIS A 101 -4.92 4.56 6.59
CA HIS A 101 -4.26 5.18 7.73
C HIS A 101 -4.08 4.18 8.88
N MET A 102 -3.59 2.97 8.57
CA MET A 102 -3.51 1.86 9.54
C MET A 102 -2.79 2.25 10.85
N ALA A 103 -1.72 3.04 10.76
CA ALA A 103 -0.95 3.45 11.93
C ALA A 103 -1.49 4.72 12.61
N TYR A 104 -2.53 5.36 12.07
CA TYR A 104 -3.25 6.44 12.77
C TYR A 104 -4.12 5.81 13.86
N ASN A 105 -3.70 6.00 15.10
CA ASN A 105 -4.42 5.52 16.28
C ASN A 105 -5.63 6.43 16.63
N SER A 106 -6.46 6.76 15.64
CA SER A 106 -7.63 7.61 15.77
C SER A 106 -8.76 7.16 14.83
N GLY A 107 -9.97 7.66 15.07
CA GLY A 107 -11.16 7.34 14.27
C GLY A 107 -11.39 5.83 14.12
N ILE A 108 -11.82 5.42 12.92
CA ILE A 108 -12.12 4.02 12.59
C ILE A 108 -10.87 3.12 12.54
N TYR A 109 -9.69 3.70 12.25
CA TYR A 109 -8.42 2.98 12.18
C TYR A 109 -7.91 2.54 13.57
N LYS A 110 -8.36 3.22 14.64
CA LYS A 110 -8.12 2.78 16.02
C LYS A 110 -8.81 1.46 16.37
N THR A 111 -9.97 1.18 15.75
CA THR A 111 -10.82 0.03 16.11
C THR A 111 -10.82 -1.07 15.06
N THR A 112 -10.52 -0.74 13.81
CA THR A 112 -10.47 -1.71 12.71
C THR A 112 -9.11 -2.43 12.71
N THR A 113 -9.13 -3.74 12.98
CA THR A 113 -7.90 -4.54 13.08
C THR A 113 -7.15 -4.64 11.74
N PRO A 114 -5.83 -4.89 11.75
CA PRO A 114 -5.08 -5.14 10.52
C PRO A 114 -5.65 -6.29 9.68
N ALA A 115 -6.18 -7.34 10.31
CA ALA A 115 -6.81 -8.46 9.61
C ALA A 115 -8.10 -8.05 8.88
N ALA A 116 -8.91 -7.17 9.48
CA ALA A 116 -10.11 -6.64 8.83
C ALA A 116 -9.75 -5.74 7.64
N GLN A 117 -8.73 -4.89 7.79
CA GLN A 117 -8.23 -4.06 6.68
C GLN A 117 -7.67 -4.94 5.54
N LEU A 118 -6.91 -5.98 5.86
CA LEU A 118 -6.40 -6.95 4.87
C LEU A 118 -7.53 -7.64 4.11
N ALA A 119 -8.58 -8.08 4.80
CA ALA A 119 -9.71 -8.75 4.15
C ALA A 119 -10.40 -7.84 3.11
N LEU A 120 -10.51 -6.54 3.40
CA LEU A 120 -11.03 -5.55 2.45
C LEU A 120 -10.11 -5.38 1.23
N LEU A 121 -8.79 -5.29 1.46
CA LEU A 121 -7.81 -5.18 0.38
C LEU A 121 -7.82 -6.41 -0.53
N GLN A 122 -7.89 -7.61 0.05
CA GLN A 122 -7.99 -8.86 -0.70
C GLN A 122 -9.32 -8.95 -1.47
N ASP A 123 -10.43 -8.50 -0.89
CA ASP A 123 -11.73 -8.45 -1.58
C ASP A 123 -11.73 -7.48 -2.78
N LEU A 124 -10.94 -6.40 -2.69
CA LEU A 124 -10.72 -5.44 -3.78
C LEU A 124 -9.69 -5.94 -4.82
N GLY A 125 -8.88 -6.95 -4.49
CA GLY A 125 -7.75 -7.39 -5.31
C GLY A 125 -6.55 -6.43 -5.28
N ALA A 126 -6.44 -5.58 -4.26
CA ALA A 126 -5.31 -4.65 -4.09
C ALA A 126 -4.07 -5.37 -3.53
N GLY A 127 -2.92 -5.19 -4.17
CA GLY A 127 -1.65 -5.84 -3.81
C GLY A 127 -0.69 -5.01 -2.98
N ILE A 128 -1.02 -3.74 -2.76
CA ILE A 128 -0.21 -2.84 -1.94
C ILE A 128 -1.07 -1.84 -1.19
N TYR A 129 -0.70 -1.58 0.06
CA TYR A 129 -1.41 -0.68 0.96
C TYR A 129 -0.47 0.43 1.43
N ARG A 130 -0.77 1.67 1.03
CA ARG A 130 0.00 2.85 1.43
C ARG A 130 -0.49 3.36 2.77
N CYS A 131 0.42 3.45 3.74
CA CYS A 131 0.09 3.80 5.12
C CYS A 131 1.07 4.80 5.72
N ASP A 132 0.55 5.83 6.35
CA ASP A 132 1.35 6.85 7.04
C ASP A 132 2.19 6.29 8.19
N THR A 133 3.36 6.89 8.38
CA THR A 133 4.14 6.75 9.61
C THR A 133 4.93 8.03 9.91
N ALA A 134 4.90 8.46 11.16
CA ALA A 134 5.59 9.67 11.64
C ALA A 134 6.62 9.39 12.75
N GLY A 135 6.93 8.11 13.02
CA GLY A 135 7.94 7.70 13.98
C GLY A 135 7.96 6.20 14.24
N ALA A 136 8.89 5.76 15.09
CA ALA A 136 9.11 4.34 15.37
C ALA A 136 7.85 3.60 15.88
N GLY A 137 7.04 4.25 16.72
CA GLY A 137 5.80 3.64 17.24
C GLY A 137 4.77 3.34 16.14
N MET A 138 4.54 4.28 15.22
CA MET A 138 3.65 4.06 14.08
C MET A 138 4.21 3.01 13.12
N SER A 139 5.52 3.04 12.87
CA SER A 139 6.19 2.01 12.07
C SER A 139 6.12 0.62 12.71
N GLN A 140 6.13 0.53 14.04
CA GLN A 140 5.93 -0.74 14.74
C GLN A 140 4.54 -1.31 14.48
N VAL A 141 3.49 -0.47 14.42
CA VAL A 141 2.13 -0.94 14.05
C VAL A 141 2.12 -1.59 12.67
N LEU A 142 2.80 -0.96 11.69
CA LEU A 142 2.93 -1.52 10.34
C LEU A 142 3.77 -2.82 10.33
N ALA A 143 4.86 -2.85 11.10
CA ALA A 143 5.71 -4.04 11.26
C ALA A 143 4.95 -5.21 11.91
N ASP A 144 4.12 -4.94 12.91
CA ASP A 144 3.28 -5.94 13.58
C ASP A 144 2.21 -6.48 12.63
N ALA A 145 1.63 -5.62 11.79
CA ALA A 145 0.71 -6.06 10.73
C ALA A 145 1.42 -6.98 9.70
N LEU A 146 2.62 -6.61 9.25
CA LEU A 146 3.43 -7.39 8.30
C LEU A 146 3.91 -8.73 8.86
N ASN A 147 4.21 -8.80 10.16
CA ASN A 147 4.57 -10.05 10.83
C ASN A 147 3.36 -10.89 11.25
N GLY A 148 2.20 -10.26 11.38
CA GLY A 148 0.93 -10.87 11.73
C GLY A 148 0.04 -11.08 10.51
N ALA A 149 -1.07 -10.34 10.45
CA ALA A 149 -2.14 -10.56 9.48
C ALA A 149 -1.67 -10.54 8.01
N PHE A 150 -0.75 -9.64 7.65
CA PHE A 150 -0.26 -9.50 6.27
C PHE A 150 0.82 -10.52 5.90
N LYS A 151 1.33 -11.31 6.86
CA LYS A 151 2.40 -12.26 6.60
C LYS A 151 1.97 -13.33 5.61
N GLY A 152 2.62 -13.35 4.44
CA GLY A 152 2.30 -14.31 3.37
C GLY A 152 0.96 -14.06 2.69
N SER A 153 0.30 -12.91 2.93
CA SER A 153 -1.00 -12.59 2.33
C SER A 153 -0.90 -12.21 0.84
N GLY A 154 0.31 -11.87 0.37
CA GLY A 154 0.56 -11.31 -0.95
C GLY A 154 0.30 -9.81 -1.06
N VAL A 155 -0.16 -9.14 0.00
CA VAL A 155 -0.37 -7.69 0.06
C VAL A 155 0.83 -7.03 0.75
N GLN A 156 1.46 -6.08 0.06
CA GLN A 156 2.59 -5.30 0.57
C GLN A 156 2.10 -4.04 1.30
N ILE A 157 2.96 -3.46 2.15
CA ILE A 157 2.74 -2.11 2.71
C ILE A 157 3.78 -1.16 2.13
N LEU A 158 3.35 0.01 1.66
CA LEU A 158 4.19 1.17 1.36
C LEU A 158 4.08 2.15 2.54
N PRO A 159 5.08 2.23 3.42
CA PRO A 159 5.13 3.25 4.46
C PRO A 159 5.37 4.62 3.80
N VAL A 160 4.53 5.61 4.12
CA VAL A 160 4.77 7.02 3.78
C VAL A 160 5.23 7.78 5.01
N LEU A 161 6.45 8.32 4.94
CA LEU A 161 7.04 9.11 6.02
C LEU A 161 6.36 10.48 6.04
N ASN A 162 5.68 10.81 7.13
CA ASN A 162 4.98 12.08 7.28
C ASN A 162 5.80 13.06 8.16
N PRO A 163 6.61 13.95 7.54
CA PRO A 163 7.47 14.87 8.29
C PRO A 163 6.68 15.96 9.02
N ILE A 164 5.51 16.37 8.51
CA ILE A 164 4.66 17.37 9.17
C ILE A 164 4.20 16.84 10.54
N SER A 165 3.69 15.60 10.57
CA SER A 165 3.32 14.91 11.82
C SER A 165 4.52 14.65 12.74
N ALA A 166 5.73 14.65 12.20
CA ALA A 166 6.98 14.54 12.97
C ALA A 166 7.56 15.91 13.40
N GLY A 167 6.82 17.01 13.20
CA GLY A 167 7.22 18.36 13.63
C GLY A 167 8.07 19.14 12.63
N TRP A 168 8.07 18.75 11.35
CA TRP A 168 8.75 19.53 10.31
C TRP A 168 8.16 20.94 10.19
N ASN A 169 9.04 21.93 10.32
CA ASN A 169 8.71 23.33 10.11
C ASN A 169 9.24 23.77 8.74
N ILE A 170 8.33 24.18 7.86
CA ILE A 170 8.64 24.67 6.51
C ILE A 170 9.54 25.92 6.49
N THR A 171 9.58 26.70 7.58
CA THR A 171 10.42 27.90 7.69
C THR A 171 11.81 27.62 8.28
N SER A 172 12.11 26.36 8.62
CA SER A 172 13.42 25.98 9.18
C SER A 172 14.54 26.04 8.13
N THR A 173 15.79 25.97 8.59
CA THR A 173 16.95 25.90 7.69
C THR A 173 17.03 24.53 7.03
N GLU A 174 17.69 24.45 5.87
CA GLU A 174 17.92 23.17 5.18
C GLU A 174 18.62 22.13 6.08
N ALA A 175 19.58 22.56 6.90
CA ALA A 175 20.31 21.67 7.81
C ALA A 175 19.43 21.13 8.94
N ALA A 176 18.56 21.97 9.51
CA ALA A 176 17.61 21.55 10.54
C ALA A 176 16.56 20.58 9.95
N ALA A 177 16.01 20.90 8.78
CA ALA A 177 15.07 20.06 8.06
C ALA A 177 15.69 18.72 7.66
N TYR A 178 16.94 18.73 7.18
CA TYR A 178 17.70 17.51 6.88
C TYR A 178 17.88 16.63 8.11
N THR A 179 18.27 17.21 9.25
CA THR A 179 18.44 16.46 10.49
C THR A 179 17.14 15.81 10.96
N LEU A 180 16.02 16.55 10.88
CA LEU A 180 14.70 16.01 11.19
C LEU A 180 14.32 14.88 10.23
N GLY A 181 14.48 15.09 8.93
CA GLY A 181 14.19 14.09 7.90
C GLY A 181 15.01 12.82 8.09
N TYR A 182 16.32 12.95 8.34
CA TYR A 182 17.22 11.82 8.59
C TYR A 182 16.79 11.01 9.81
N ASN A 183 16.52 11.69 10.93
CA ASN A 183 16.05 11.03 12.14
C ASN A 183 14.70 10.34 11.93
N LEU A 184 13.77 10.97 11.20
CA LEU A 184 12.50 10.35 10.84
C LEU A 184 12.70 9.10 9.97
N GLY A 185 13.51 9.19 8.91
CA GLY A 185 13.85 8.07 8.03
C GLY A 185 14.44 6.90 8.81
N VAL A 186 15.42 7.15 9.67
CA VAL A 186 16.02 6.11 10.53
C VAL A 186 15.00 5.50 11.49
N ASN A 187 14.22 6.33 12.19
CA ASN A 187 13.31 5.86 13.24
C ASN A 187 12.14 5.06 12.67
N CYS A 188 11.61 5.45 11.50
CA CYS A 188 10.55 4.70 10.84
C CYS A 188 11.07 3.42 10.18
N THR A 189 12.27 3.45 9.60
CA THR A 189 12.78 2.29 8.84
C THR A 189 13.25 1.15 9.74
N LYS A 190 13.75 1.44 10.95
CA LYS A 190 14.26 0.41 11.89
C LYS A 190 13.26 -0.74 12.15
N PRO A 191 11.99 -0.49 12.54
CA PRO A 191 11.01 -1.57 12.70
C PRO A 191 10.65 -2.31 11.40
N LEU A 192 10.83 -1.67 10.26
CA LEU A 192 10.36 -2.13 8.95
C LEU A 192 11.44 -2.86 8.14
N LYS A 193 12.69 -2.84 8.61
CA LYS A 193 13.83 -3.46 7.94
C LYS A 193 13.56 -4.94 7.66
N GLY A 194 13.74 -5.35 6.40
CA GLY A 194 13.47 -6.72 5.93
C GLY A 194 11.98 -7.07 5.77
N LEU A 195 11.05 -6.17 6.09
CA LEU A 195 9.60 -6.37 5.94
C LEU A 195 9.03 -5.60 4.74
N VAL A 196 9.63 -4.46 4.39
CA VAL A 196 9.19 -3.62 3.26
C VAL A 196 10.27 -3.51 2.20
N LYS A 197 9.85 -3.31 0.95
CA LYS A 197 10.74 -3.10 -0.21
C LYS A 197 10.79 -1.64 -0.66
N TYR A 198 9.77 -0.87 -0.30
CA TYR A 198 9.54 0.49 -0.78
C TYR A 198 9.21 1.40 0.40
N VAL A 199 9.68 2.64 0.37
CA VAL A 199 9.30 3.70 1.31
C VAL A 199 9.08 5.00 0.55
N GLU A 200 8.01 5.71 0.87
CA GLU A 200 7.73 7.02 0.33
C GLU A 200 8.20 8.11 1.31
N CYS A 201 9.04 9.01 0.82
CA CYS A 201 9.66 10.07 1.61
C CYS A 201 8.88 11.36 1.46
N GLY A 202 7.99 11.63 2.41
CA GLY A 202 7.12 12.81 2.44
C GLY A 202 5.71 12.51 1.95
N ASN A 203 4.75 13.36 2.31
CA ASN A 203 3.40 13.38 1.76
C ASN A 203 3.04 14.82 1.43
N GLU A 204 2.90 15.14 0.15
CA GLU A 204 2.49 16.45 -0.37
C GLU A 204 3.24 17.63 0.26
N CYS A 205 4.52 17.42 0.55
CA CYS A 205 5.34 18.38 1.27
C CYS A 205 5.58 19.68 0.47
N ASP A 206 5.28 19.68 -0.82
CA ASP A 206 5.32 20.82 -1.74
C ASP A 206 4.14 21.78 -1.55
N VAL A 207 2.95 21.28 -1.18
CA VAL A 207 1.70 22.06 -1.10
C VAL A 207 1.86 23.40 -0.37
N PRO A 208 2.43 23.46 0.85
CA PRO A 208 2.56 24.73 1.57
C PRO A 208 3.62 25.69 1.01
N LEU A 209 4.43 25.28 0.03
CA LEU A 209 5.49 26.11 -0.57
C LEU A 209 5.02 26.88 -1.81
N LYS A 210 3.89 26.52 -2.41
CA LYS A 210 3.39 27.17 -3.62
C LYS A 210 2.83 28.56 -3.29
N ILE A 211 3.39 29.58 -3.93
CA ILE A 211 3.03 31.00 -3.75
C ILE A 211 2.29 31.60 -4.95
N GLY A 212 2.23 30.89 -6.07
CA GLY A 212 1.60 31.37 -7.30
C GLY A 212 1.38 30.28 -8.34
N GLY A 213 0.86 30.68 -9.50
CA GLY A 213 0.74 29.85 -10.70
C GLY A 213 0.04 28.51 -10.51
N ASN A 214 0.43 27.50 -11.30
CA ASN A 214 -0.12 26.14 -11.23
C ASN A 214 0.89 25.12 -10.67
N GLY A 215 2.16 25.51 -10.52
CA GLY A 215 3.26 24.67 -10.04
C GLY A 215 4.30 24.33 -11.13
N ALA A 216 4.08 24.73 -12.39
CA ALA A 216 4.95 24.40 -13.53
C ALA A 216 6.19 25.30 -13.69
N SER A 217 6.27 26.41 -12.96
CA SER A 217 7.38 27.37 -13.03
C SER A 217 8.19 27.39 -11.73
N CYS A 218 9.50 27.68 -11.77
CA CYS A 218 10.26 27.92 -10.52
C CYS A 218 9.68 29.11 -9.73
N ALA A 219 9.17 30.13 -10.42
CA ALA A 219 8.60 31.32 -9.79
C ALA A 219 7.34 31.02 -8.96
N ASP A 220 6.71 29.85 -9.16
CA ASP A 220 5.51 29.46 -8.42
C ASP A 220 5.82 29.04 -6.97
N TRP A 221 7.10 28.92 -6.59
CA TRP A 221 7.56 28.32 -5.34
C TRP A 221 8.29 29.32 -4.45
N ASN A 222 8.08 29.21 -3.14
CA ASN A 222 8.66 30.13 -2.17
C ASN A 222 10.19 29.92 -2.02
N PRO A 223 11.03 30.92 -2.38
CA PRO A 223 12.49 30.83 -2.25
C PRO A 223 12.97 30.72 -0.81
N ALA A 224 12.26 31.30 0.15
CA ALA A 224 12.64 31.26 1.56
C ALA A 224 12.38 29.89 2.20
N TYR A 225 11.34 29.17 1.76
CA TYR A 225 10.95 27.89 2.36
C TYR A 225 11.50 26.68 1.59
N TRP A 226 11.90 26.85 0.33
CA TRP A 226 12.48 25.81 -0.51
C TRP A 226 13.66 25.04 0.12
N PRO A 227 14.62 25.70 0.80
CA PRO A 227 15.73 24.98 1.42
C PRO A 227 15.26 23.98 2.49
N SER A 228 14.21 24.31 3.25
CA SER A 228 13.62 23.40 4.24
C SER A 228 13.03 22.15 3.58
N PHE A 229 12.28 22.33 2.49
CA PHE A 229 11.69 21.22 1.73
C PHE A 229 12.76 20.31 1.12
N ARG A 230 13.77 20.87 0.45
CA ARG A 230 14.91 20.08 -0.06
C ARG A 230 15.61 19.32 1.06
N GLY A 231 15.85 19.99 2.20
CA GLY A 231 16.49 19.40 3.37
C GLY A 231 15.75 18.18 3.88
N VAL A 232 14.44 18.30 4.16
CA VAL A 232 13.66 17.22 4.76
C VAL A 232 13.55 15.99 3.85
N ILE A 233 13.34 16.18 2.53
CA ILE A 233 13.26 15.07 1.58
C ILE A 233 14.60 14.34 1.50
N ARG A 234 15.71 15.08 1.34
CA ARG A 234 17.06 14.49 1.30
C ARG A 234 17.37 13.74 2.59
N GLY A 235 17.05 14.33 3.74
CA GLY A 235 17.23 13.71 5.04
C GLY A 235 16.48 12.38 5.15
N MET A 236 15.19 12.36 4.81
CA MET A 236 14.38 11.12 4.85
C MET A 236 14.97 10.01 3.99
N ILE A 237 15.39 10.31 2.76
CA ILE A 237 16.02 9.36 1.84
C ILE A 237 17.30 8.78 2.46
N ASP A 238 18.21 9.65 2.91
CA ASP A 238 19.48 9.23 3.50
C ASP A 238 19.26 8.41 4.79
N GLY A 239 18.26 8.78 5.59
CA GLY A 239 17.88 8.06 6.80
C GLY A 239 17.34 6.65 6.54
N VAL A 240 16.52 6.48 5.50
CA VAL A 240 16.05 5.14 5.06
C VAL A 240 17.25 4.30 4.59
N LYS A 241 18.07 4.85 3.69
CA LYS A 241 19.21 4.14 3.09
C LYS A 241 20.30 3.79 4.12
N ALA A 242 20.46 4.60 5.17
CA ALA A 242 21.37 4.30 6.27
C ALA A 242 20.96 3.05 7.08
N VAL A 243 19.66 2.76 7.18
CA VAL A 243 19.16 1.56 7.87
C VAL A 243 19.16 0.35 6.95
N ASP A 244 18.67 0.53 5.72
CA ASP A 244 18.62 -0.49 4.69
C ASP A 244 18.79 0.13 3.28
N PRO A 245 19.98 0.02 2.66
CA PRO A 245 20.23 0.63 1.35
C PRO A 245 19.48 -0.08 0.21
N THR A 246 18.89 -1.26 0.46
CA THR A 246 18.16 -2.04 -0.56
C THR A 246 16.71 -1.58 -0.73
N ILE A 247 16.16 -0.85 0.23
CA ILE A 247 14.82 -0.26 0.13
C ILE A 247 14.81 0.78 -0.98
N GLN A 248 13.86 0.66 -1.91
CA GLN A 248 13.64 1.68 -2.93
C GLN A 248 12.83 2.84 -2.35
N VAL A 249 13.27 4.07 -2.60
CA VAL A 249 12.61 5.27 -2.09
C VAL A 249 11.92 6.04 -3.21
N GLY A 250 10.75 6.62 -2.91
CA GLY A 250 10.07 7.55 -3.80
C GLY A 250 9.69 8.86 -3.13
N VAL A 251 9.43 9.87 -3.95
CA VAL A 251 9.03 11.22 -3.54
C VAL A 251 7.81 11.63 -4.33
N ASN A 252 6.75 12.10 -3.66
CA ASN A 252 5.53 12.61 -4.28
C ASN A 252 5.45 14.14 -4.25
N VAL A 253 4.43 14.64 -4.94
CA VAL A 253 3.91 16.01 -4.86
C VAL A 253 2.39 15.97 -4.87
N GLY A 254 1.76 16.94 -4.19
CA GLY A 254 0.30 17.07 -4.08
C GLY A 254 -0.32 18.08 -5.06
N ILE A 255 0.49 18.97 -5.63
CA ILE A 255 0.00 19.94 -6.62
C ILE A 255 0.04 19.34 -8.03
N PRO A 256 -1.05 19.42 -8.83
CA PRO A 256 -1.13 18.74 -10.13
C PRO A 256 0.02 19.07 -11.10
N MET A 257 0.46 20.33 -11.19
CA MET A 257 1.54 20.71 -12.11
C MET A 257 2.91 20.78 -11.44
N ALA A 258 3.08 20.23 -10.23
CA ALA A 258 4.33 20.30 -9.48
C ALA A 258 5.43 19.35 -9.93
N TYR A 259 5.38 18.85 -11.16
CA TYR A 259 6.54 18.21 -11.80
C TYR A 259 7.77 19.13 -11.76
N ARG A 260 7.58 20.46 -11.77
CA ARG A 260 8.69 21.42 -11.65
C ARG A 260 9.32 21.38 -10.27
N ALA A 261 8.55 21.15 -9.20
CA ALA A 261 9.12 20.96 -7.87
C ALA A 261 10.07 19.76 -7.83
N LEU A 262 9.65 18.63 -8.41
CA LEU A 262 10.49 17.45 -8.55
C LEU A 262 11.72 17.71 -9.44
N GLN A 263 11.55 18.39 -10.58
CA GLN A 263 12.68 18.77 -11.45
C GLN A 263 13.68 19.66 -10.73
N MET A 264 13.23 20.57 -9.86
CA MET A 264 14.13 21.43 -9.09
C MET A 264 14.94 20.62 -8.08
N LEU A 265 14.31 19.72 -7.33
CA LEU A 265 15.00 18.80 -6.43
C LEU A 265 16.01 17.91 -7.19
N TRP A 266 15.59 17.38 -8.34
CA TRP A 266 16.43 16.52 -9.16
C TRP A 266 17.61 17.28 -9.78
N ASN A 267 17.44 18.50 -10.24
CA ASN A 267 18.53 19.22 -10.93
C ASN A 267 19.33 20.15 -10.01
N GLY A 268 19.08 20.14 -8.71
CA GLY A 268 19.78 21.04 -7.77
C GLY A 268 19.46 22.51 -8.04
N ILE A 269 18.21 22.78 -8.38
CA ILE A 269 17.70 24.13 -8.64
C ILE A 269 16.95 24.63 -7.40
N SER A 270 17.13 25.90 -7.08
CA SER A 270 16.30 26.63 -6.11
C SER A 270 15.49 27.69 -6.84
N PRO A 271 14.24 27.95 -6.44
CA PRO A 271 13.51 29.10 -6.94
C PRO A 271 14.15 30.39 -6.41
N ASP A 272 14.17 31.42 -7.25
CA ASP A 272 14.69 32.76 -6.95
C ASP A 272 13.72 33.88 -7.38
N GLY A 273 12.48 33.49 -7.70
CA GLY A 273 11.44 34.37 -8.27
C GLY A 273 11.42 34.40 -9.81
N THR A 274 12.40 33.80 -10.49
CA THR A 274 12.40 33.65 -11.95
C THR A 274 11.80 32.31 -12.38
N ALA A 275 11.46 32.19 -13.68
CA ALA A 275 10.88 30.95 -14.21
C ALA A 275 11.87 29.77 -14.21
N ASP A 276 13.16 30.07 -14.36
CA ASP A 276 14.21 29.06 -14.46
C ASP A 276 14.81 28.68 -13.09
N GLY A 277 14.79 29.62 -12.13
CA GLY A 277 15.46 29.46 -10.85
C GLY A 277 16.99 29.56 -10.97
N VAL A 278 17.67 29.18 -9.90
CA VAL A 278 19.14 29.19 -9.81
C VAL A 278 19.69 27.80 -9.47
N GLY A 279 20.69 27.36 -10.23
CA GLY A 279 21.39 26.09 -9.99
C GLY A 279 22.41 26.16 -8.85
N GLY A 280 22.99 25.01 -8.49
CA GLY A 280 24.08 24.90 -7.51
C GLY A 280 23.66 24.38 -6.13
N ALA A 281 22.39 24.01 -5.97
CA ALA A 281 21.94 23.30 -4.77
C ALA A 281 22.27 21.79 -4.83
N ALA A 282 22.19 21.14 -3.68
CA ALA A 282 22.35 19.70 -3.61
C ALA A 282 21.27 18.97 -4.42
N LEU A 283 21.68 17.92 -5.13
CA LEU A 283 20.79 17.03 -5.86
C LEU A 283 20.02 16.15 -4.89
N VAL A 284 18.77 15.85 -5.21
CA VAL A 284 17.97 14.82 -4.54
C VAL A 284 17.62 13.76 -5.58
N ARG A 285 17.92 12.49 -5.27
CA ARG A 285 17.69 11.34 -6.16
C ARG A 285 16.82 10.32 -5.44
N TRP A 286 15.97 9.67 -6.22
CA TRP A 286 15.06 8.64 -5.75
C TRP A 286 14.99 7.51 -6.78
N ASP A 287 14.42 6.38 -6.37
CA ASP A 287 14.30 5.19 -7.19
C ASP A 287 12.96 5.15 -7.95
N ILE A 288 11.92 5.82 -7.42
CA ILE A 288 10.56 5.83 -7.96
C ILE A 288 10.00 7.26 -7.92
N THR A 289 9.49 7.74 -9.06
CA THR A 289 8.79 9.01 -9.11
C THR A 289 7.34 8.79 -8.70
N MET A 290 6.95 9.33 -7.54
CA MET A 290 5.59 9.22 -7.02
C MET A 290 4.81 10.51 -7.33
N TYR A 291 3.49 10.40 -7.49
CA TYR A 291 2.68 11.56 -7.89
C TYR A 291 1.23 11.39 -7.46
N HIS A 292 0.59 12.49 -7.03
CA HIS A 292 -0.82 12.49 -6.69
C HIS A 292 -1.64 13.09 -7.83
N TRP A 293 -2.80 12.50 -8.14
CA TRP A 293 -3.66 12.99 -9.21
C TRP A 293 -5.15 12.76 -8.91
N TYR A 294 -5.91 13.84 -8.79
CA TYR A 294 -7.31 13.77 -8.41
C TYR A 294 -8.23 14.13 -9.59
N LYS A 295 -9.52 13.81 -9.49
CA LYS A 295 -10.52 14.20 -10.48
C LYS A 295 -10.53 15.72 -10.74
N SER A 296 -10.32 16.50 -9.69
CA SER A 296 -10.16 17.96 -9.75
C SER A 296 -8.97 18.42 -10.59
N SER A 297 -7.99 17.55 -10.82
CA SER A 297 -6.82 17.78 -11.66
C SER A 297 -7.10 17.59 -13.16
N TYR A 298 -8.30 17.10 -13.52
CA TYR A 298 -8.71 16.75 -14.89
C TYR A 298 -7.92 15.58 -15.48
N ASP A 299 -7.76 15.54 -16.79
CA ASP A 299 -7.09 14.46 -17.50
C ASP A 299 -5.57 14.61 -17.39
N ILE A 300 -4.89 13.56 -16.89
CA ILE A 300 -3.44 13.55 -16.65
C ILE A 300 -2.61 13.69 -17.95
N LEU A 301 -3.21 13.37 -19.10
CA LEU A 301 -2.58 13.51 -20.42
C LEU A 301 -2.80 14.90 -21.04
N TYR A 302 -3.67 15.72 -20.45
CA TYR A 302 -4.04 17.05 -20.95
C TYR A 302 -4.15 18.06 -19.81
N ALA A 303 -3.18 18.06 -18.91
CA ALA A 303 -3.14 18.91 -17.74
C ALA A 303 -2.90 20.39 -18.06
N GLY A 304 -3.19 21.27 -17.10
CA GLY A 304 -2.92 22.72 -17.23
C GLY A 304 -3.86 23.46 -18.18
N GLY A 305 -5.03 22.89 -18.49
CA GLY A 305 -6.05 23.53 -19.32
C GLY A 305 -5.58 23.70 -20.78
N PRO A 306 -5.52 24.93 -21.34
CA PRO A 306 -5.09 25.15 -22.72
C PRO A 306 -3.68 24.64 -23.03
N ALA A 307 -2.80 24.54 -22.02
CA ALA A 307 -1.43 24.07 -22.19
C ALA A 307 -1.34 22.58 -22.57
N ARG A 308 -2.37 21.78 -22.26
CA ARG A 308 -2.49 20.35 -22.64
C ARG A 308 -1.21 19.55 -22.36
N VAL A 309 -0.75 19.59 -21.12
CA VAL A 309 0.49 18.94 -20.70
C VAL A 309 0.26 17.47 -20.39
N ASP A 310 1.05 16.61 -21.03
CA ASP A 310 1.12 15.17 -20.73
C ASP A 310 2.05 14.95 -19.52
N ILE A 311 1.47 14.82 -18.33
CA ILE A 311 2.24 14.72 -17.07
C ILE A 311 3.13 13.46 -17.06
N PRO A 312 2.64 12.26 -17.41
CA PRO A 312 3.49 11.07 -17.43
C PRO A 312 4.67 11.19 -18.39
N GLN A 313 4.50 11.87 -19.53
CA GLN A 313 5.61 12.16 -20.44
C GLN A 313 6.65 13.07 -19.79
N VAL A 314 6.22 14.16 -19.13
CA VAL A 314 7.14 15.07 -18.42
C VAL A 314 7.92 14.33 -17.33
N LEU A 315 7.27 13.48 -16.54
CA LEU A 315 7.94 12.69 -15.49
C LEU A 315 8.96 11.71 -16.08
N LYS A 316 8.58 11.02 -17.17
CA LYS A 316 9.46 10.08 -17.89
C LYS A 316 10.70 10.78 -18.42
N ASP A 317 10.53 11.91 -19.10
CA ASP A 317 11.64 12.65 -19.72
C ASP A 317 12.54 13.33 -18.68
N SER A 318 11.98 13.71 -17.53
CA SER A 318 12.74 14.39 -16.47
C SER A 318 13.59 13.43 -15.63
N PHE A 319 13.08 12.22 -15.35
CA PHE A 319 13.65 11.35 -14.31
C PHE A 319 14.05 9.97 -14.83
N GLY A 320 13.36 9.43 -15.85
CA GLY A 320 13.59 8.07 -16.36
C GLY A 320 13.29 6.94 -15.37
N MET A 321 12.73 7.25 -14.20
CA MET A 321 12.38 6.30 -13.14
C MET A 321 10.97 5.74 -13.34
N PRO A 322 10.64 4.58 -12.75
CA PRO A 322 9.26 4.12 -12.65
C PRO A 322 8.33 5.17 -12.05
N ILE A 323 7.09 5.19 -12.52
CA ILE A 323 6.04 6.11 -12.05
C ILE A 323 5.04 5.36 -11.20
N TRP A 324 4.78 5.88 -10.00
CA TRP A 324 3.72 5.38 -9.13
C TRP A 324 2.73 6.53 -8.86
N LEU A 325 1.45 6.30 -9.14
CA LEU A 325 0.40 7.23 -8.69
C LEU A 325 0.02 6.83 -7.27
N THR A 326 0.69 7.40 -6.28
CA THR A 326 0.53 7.02 -4.86
C THR A 326 -0.75 7.57 -4.24
N GLU A 327 -1.39 8.53 -4.90
CA GLU A 327 -2.78 8.86 -4.68
C GLU A 327 -3.47 9.16 -6.02
N PHE A 328 -4.62 8.51 -6.25
CA PHE A 328 -5.63 9.04 -7.15
C PHE A 328 -7.01 8.92 -6.53
N GLY A 329 -7.90 9.88 -6.80
CA GLY A 329 -9.20 9.92 -6.16
C GLY A 329 -10.11 10.96 -6.77
N TRP A 330 -11.33 11.08 -6.27
CA TRP A 330 -12.29 12.08 -6.73
C TRP A 330 -12.19 13.38 -5.92
N SER A 331 -13.06 14.36 -6.14
CA SER A 331 -12.99 15.69 -5.51
C SER A 331 -13.63 15.73 -4.11
N GLY A 332 -13.52 14.64 -3.34
CA GLY A 332 -14.12 14.50 -2.01
C GLY A 332 -15.63 14.72 -1.99
N SER A 333 -16.10 15.57 -1.09
CA SER A 333 -17.53 15.89 -0.89
C SER A 333 -18.18 16.67 -2.04
N LEU A 334 -17.42 17.11 -3.04
CA LEU A 334 -17.96 17.73 -4.26
C LEU A 334 -18.51 16.70 -5.26
N ASP A 335 -18.27 15.41 -5.02
CA ASP A 335 -18.75 14.31 -5.83
C ASP A 335 -19.89 13.55 -5.15
N THR A 336 -20.85 13.09 -5.94
CA THR A 336 -21.82 12.11 -5.46
C THR A 336 -21.19 10.72 -5.46
N PRO A 337 -21.73 9.76 -4.69
CA PRO A 337 -21.23 8.39 -4.70
C PRO A 337 -21.18 7.76 -6.10
N ASP A 338 -22.13 8.11 -6.98
CA ASP A 338 -22.18 7.62 -8.36
C ASP A 338 -21.15 8.29 -9.26
N THR A 339 -20.93 9.61 -9.14
CA THR A 339 -19.91 10.30 -9.93
C THR A 339 -18.50 9.89 -9.52
N ALA A 340 -18.29 9.57 -8.23
CA ALA A 340 -17.07 8.96 -7.73
C ALA A 340 -16.83 7.58 -8.35
N ALA A 341 -17.85 6.70 -8.36
CA ALA A 341 -17.74 5.35 -8.94
C ALA A 341 -17.44 5.38 -10.45
N ALA A 342 -18.10 6.28 -11.19
CA ALA A 342 -17.85 6.48 -12.61
C ALA A 342 -16.41 6.98 -12.86
N TYR A 343 -15.92 7.89 -12.02
CA TYR A 343 -14.54 8.38 -12.11
C TYR A 343 -13.51 7.29 -11.86
N VAL A 344 -13.70 6.44 -10.85
CA VAL A 344 -12.79 5.31 -10.56
C VAL A 344 -12.62 4.43 -11.80
N THR A 345 -13.73 4.03 -12.43
CA THR A 345 -13.68 3.20 -13.64
C THR A 345 -12.95 3.92 -14.78
N LYS A 346 -13.24 5.21 -14.99
CA LYS A 346 -12.59 6.03 -16.02
C LYS A 346 -11.08 6.14 -15.80
N ALA A 347 -10.66 6.52 -14.59
CA ALA A 347 -9.26 6.74 -14.24
C ALA A 347 -8.45 5.45 -14.34
N MET A 348 -8.94 4.35 -13.76
CA MET A 348 -8.24 3.06 -13.82
C MET A 348 -8.15 2.52 -15.25
N THR A 349 -9.19 2.73 -16.08
CA THR A 349 -9.12 2.39 -17.52
C THR A 349 -8.01 3.15 -18.22
N GLN A 350 -7.92 4.46 -17.99
CA GLN A 350 -6.86 5.30 -18.55
C GLN A 350 -5.48 4.85 -18.07
N TYR A 351 -5.26 4.71 -16.76
CA TYR A 351 -3.94 4.36 -16.23
C TYR A 351 -3.48 2.99 -16.71
N LYS A 352 -4.37 1.99 -16.78
CA LYS A 352 -4.04 0.68 -17.34
C LYS A 352 -3.64 0.77 -18.82
N SER A 353 -4.35 1.56 -19.63
CA SER A 353 -4.06 1.64 -21.07
C SER A 353 -2.74 2.33 -21.39
N ILE A 354 -2.25 3.21 -20.50
CA ILE A 354 -0.99 3.94 -20.69
C ILE A 354 0.18 3.39 -19.88
N LYS A 355 -0.02 2.36 -19.05
CA LYS A 355 0.98 1.93 -18.05
C LYS A 355 2.34 1.59 -18.67
N ASP A 356 2.36 0.84 -19.77
CA ASP A 356 3.60 0.36 -20.40
C ASP A 356 4.31 1.48 -21.16
N LYS A 357 3.54 2.43 -21.73
CA LYS A 357 4.10 3.60 -22.42
C LYS A 357 4.96 4.45 -21.49
N TYR A 358 4.53 4.63 -20.25
CA TYR A 358 5.17 5.53 -19.29
C TYR A 358 5.86 4.81 -18.12
N ASN A 359 5.89 3.48 -18.10
CA ASN A 359 6.39 2.70 -16.96
C ASN A 359 5.67 3.05 -15.64
N ILE A 360 4.32 3.13 -15.71
CA ILE A 360 3.48 3.23 -14.52
C ILE A 360 3.38 1.83 -13.91
N GLN A 361 3.97 1.65 -12.74
CA GLN A 361 4.07 0.33 -12.10
C GLN A 361 3.05 0.13 -10.99
N CYS A 362 2.45 1.21 -10.49
CA CYS A 362 1.48 1.14 -9.41
C CYS A 362 0.54 2.36 -9.45
N ILE A 363 -0.74 2.12 -9.20
CA ILE A 363 -1.74 3.15 -8.90
C ILE A 363 -2.40 2.84 -7.56
N MET A 364 -2.52 3.83 -6.69
CA MET A 364 -3.05 3.67 -5.34
C MET A 364 -4.20 4.64 -5.12
N MET A 365 -5.39 4.11 -4.92
CA MET A 365 -6.57 4.95 -4.78
C MET A 365 -6.65 5.55 -3.37
N TYR A 366 -7.01 6.82 -3.26
CA TYR A 366 -7.30 7.50 -2.01
C TYR A 366 -8.83 7.52 -1.77
N CYS A 367 -9.36 6.83 -0.76
CA CYS A 367 -8.70 5.85 0.13
C CYS A 367 -9.66 4.71 0.58
N LEU A 368 -9.18 3.76 1.39
CA LEU A 368 -9.96 2.59 1.78
C LEU A 368 -11.18 2.96 2.66
N ILE A 369 -10.96 3.73 3.73
CA ILE A 369 -12.00 4.12 4.69
C ILE A 369 -11.86 5.62 4.99
N ASP A 370 -12.88 6.40 4.60
CA ASP A 370 -12.96 7.86 4.81
C ASP A 370 -14.39 8.36 4.50
N PRO A 371 -14.93 9.38 5.20
CA PRO A 371 -16.28 9.88 4.94
C PRO A 371 -16.47 10.53 3.56
N ASN A 372 -15.42 11.12 2.98
CA ASN A 372 -15.48 11.92 1.76
C ASN A 372 -14.79 11.24 0.57
N TYR A 373 -13.75 10.44 0.83
CA TYR A 373 -12.89 9.80 -0.17
C TYR A 373 -12.88 8.26 -0.08
N GLY A 374 -13.56 7.70 0.91
CA GLY A 374 -13.49 6.27 1.19
C GLY A 374 -14.23 5.43 0.16
N LEU A 375 -13.65 4.29 -0.24
CA LEU A 375 -14.43 3.18 -0.78
C LEU A 375 -15.45 2.66 0.25
N ILE A 376 -15.12 2.84 1.53
CA ILE A 376 -15.94 2.52 2.68
C ILE A 376 -16.11 3.80 3.50
N GLN A 377 -17.32 4.03 3.99
CA GLN A 377 -17.65 5.15 4.85
C GLN A 377 -16.91 5.08 6.20
N ALA A 378 -16.91 6.19 6.94
CA ALA A 378 -16.22 6.31 8.22
C ALA A 378 -16.66 5.30 9.30
N ASP A 379 -17.78 4.61 9.11
CA ASP A 379 -18.25 3.52 9.97
C ASP A 379 -17.45 2.22 9.81
N GLY A 380 -16.59 2.13 8.78
CA GLY A 380 -15.79 0.94 8.45
C GLY A 380 -16.59 -0.22 7.86
N VAL A 381 -17.87 -0.01 7.53
CA VAL A 381 -18.79 -1.08 7.10
C VAL A 381 -19.52 -0.71 5.80
N THR A 382 -20.05 0.51 5.70
CA THR A 382 -20.89 0.92 4.56
C THR A 382 -20.03 1.16 3.32
N LYS A 383 -20.18 0.29 2.32
CA LYS A 383 -19.46 0.37 1.05
C LYS A 383 -20.11 1.39 0.11
N ASN A 384 -19.33 2.33 -0.40
CA ASN A 384 -19.77 3.24 -1.46
C ASN A 384 -19.84 2.51 -2.82
N PRO A 385 -20.62 3.01 -3.79
CA PRO A 385 -20.67 2.45 -5.16
C PRO A 385 -19.28 2.32 -5.81
N ALA A 386 -18.36 3.22 -5.46
CA ALA A 386 -16.96 3.18 -5.89
C ALA A 386 -16.22 1.88 -5.47
N TYR A 387 -16.61 1.25 -4.35
CA TYR A 387 -16.04 -0.04 -3.92
C TYR A 387 -16.31 -1.12 -4.96
N SER A 388 -17.56 -1.23 -5.39
CA SER A 388 -17.98 -2.19 -6.41
C SER A 388 -17.36 -1.89 -7.77
N ALA A 389 -17.21 -0.61 -8.11
CA ALA A 389 -16.55 -0.18 -9.35
C ALA A 389 -15.08 -0.60 -9.38
N TYR A 390 -14.32 -0.30 -8.32
CA TYR A 390 -12.91 -0.71 -8.19
C TYR A 390 -12.78 -2.23 -8.28
N LYS A 391 -13.52 -2.97 -7.44
CA LYS A 391 -13.46 -4.43 -7.37
C LYS A 391 -13.77 -5.09 -8.72
N SER A 392 -14.83 -4.64 -9.38
CA SER A 392 -15.24 -5.19 -10.68
C SER A 392 -14.22 -4.88 -11.76
N PHE A 393 -13.62 -3.68 -11.74
CA PHE A 393 -12.58 -3.31 -12.68
C PHE A 393 -11.34 -4.20 -12.52
N VAL A 394 -10.84 -4.38 -11.30
CA VAL A 394 -9.66 -5.23 -11.01
C VAL A 394 -9.90 -6.67 -11.45
N ALA A 395 -11.07 -7.23 -11.11
CA ALA A 395 -11.43 -8.60 -11.50
C ALA A 395 -11.50 -8.79 -13.02
N ALA A 396 -11.97 -7.79 -13.76
CA ALA A 396 -12.06 -7.82 -15.21
C ALA A 396 -10.72 -7.49 -15.91
N ASN A 397 -9.74 -6.96 -15.19
CA ASN A 397 -8.49 -6.44 -15.74
C ASN A 397 -7.26 -6.90 -14.95
N PRO A 398 -6.97 -8.22 -14.87
CA PRO A 398 -5.73 -8.68 -14.25
C PRO A 398 -4.50 -8.11 -14.99
N VAL A 399 -3.44 -7.83 -14.25
CA VAL A 399 -2.17 -7.22 -14.72
C VAL A 399 -0.95 -7.95 -14.18
#